data_AF-A0A916RZ96-F1
#
_entry.id   AF-A0A916RZ96-F1
#
_cell.length_a   1.000
_cell.length_b   1.000
_cell.length_c   1.000
_cell.angle_alpha   90.00
_cell.angle_beta   90.00
_cell.angle_gamma   90.00
#
_symmetry.space_group_name_H-M   'P 1'
#
loop_
_entity.id
_entity.type
_entity.pdbx_description
1 polymer ?
#
loop_
_entity_poly.entity_id
_entity_poly.type
_entity_poly.pdbx_seq_one_letter_code
_entity_poly.pdbx_strand_id
1 'polypeptide(L)'
;MAVLGEGVASTRGGKTSIGWLLIGFALGGFFDGILLHQILQWHHLLSGLADSVASNLPFQVLADGLFHLLMYVIAVLGGMVLLGYRSLQENSGSVLRPVLLGFGAWHVLDAFISHWVLGIHRIKMESEMPIVWDLLWLVVFGIAPIVIGLMLPKGGRPSRGSGRVILTLTVLAALATSAGPLLQGSDQTIVVFRPGKDQPEMMQAVMAAGASVKQTDATGMIWVVDEVSWRGMVTLHRNGALLVSSTPVLAGCLGWTRA
;
A
#
# COMPACT_ATOMS: atom_id res chain seq x y z
N MET A 1 -39.88 19.27 -25.15
CA MET A 1 -38.60 18.51 -25.24
C MET A 1 -37.78 18.58 -23.93
N ALA A 2 -38.39 18.43 -22.74
CA ALA A 2 -37.68 18.56 -21.46
C ALA A 2 -37.46 17.22 -20.71
N VAL A 3 -38.04 16.11 -21.18
CA VAL A 3 -38.09 14.83 -20.43
C VAL A 3 -36.85 13.93 -20.68
N LEU A 4 -36.06 14.18 -21.73
CA LEU A 4 -34.89 13.36 -22.07
C LEU A 4 -33.59 13.78 -21.34
N GLY A 5 -33.59 14.91 -20.63
CA GLY A 5 -32.38 15.45 -19.95
C GLY A 5 -32.11 14.88 -18.56
N GLU A 6 -33.16 14.55 -17.78
CA GLU A 6 -33.02 14.15 -16.38
C GLU A 6 -32.43 12.73 -16.20
N GLY A 7 -32.81 11.77 -17.06
CA GLY A 7 -32.32 10.40 -16.99
C GLY A 7 -30.83 10.28 -17.35
N VAL A 8 -30.35 11.09 -18.28
CA VAL A 8 -28.93 11.13 -18.68
C VAL A 8 -28.09 11.85 -17.63
N ALA A 9 -28.61 12.88 -16.96
CA ALA A 9 -27.93 13.56 -15.87
C ALA A 9 -27.83 12.69 -14.60
N SER A 10 -28.92 11.99 -14.24
CA SER A 10 -28.99 11.07 -13.09
C SER A 10 -28.01 9.90 -13.21
N THR A 11 -27.97 9.24 -14.38
CA THR A 11 -27.03 8.15 -14.64
C THR A 11 -25.56 8.59 -14.67
N ARG A 12 -25.27 9.86 -14.97
CA ARG A 12 -23.92 10.42 -14.98
C ARG A 12 -23.44 10.84 -13.59
N GLY A 13 -24.30 11.43 -12.76
CA GLY A 13 -23.99 11.77 -11.36
C GLY A 13 -23.74 10.53 -10.48
N GLY A 14 -24.42 9.42 -10.78
CA GLY A 14 -24.13 8.13 -10.14
C GLY A 14 -22.73 7.59 -10.47
N LYS A 15 -22.26 7.78 -11.72
CA LYS A 15 -20.97 7.25 -12.17
C LYS A 15 -19.76 7.99 -11.60
N THR A 16 -19.84 9.31 -11.41
CA THR A 16 -18.80 10.08 -10.71
C THR A 16 -18.76 9.77 -9.21
N SER A 17 -19.92 9.46 -8.61
CA SER A 17 -20.01 9.03 -7.22
C SER A 17 -19.29 7.70 -6.96
N ILE A 18 -19.34 6.76 -7.91
CA ILE A 18 -18.59 5.49 -7.83
C ILE A 18 -17.07 5.75 -7.80
N GLY A 19 -16.57 6.65 -8.65
CA GLY A 19 -15.14 7.00 -8.65
C GLY A 19 -14.68 7.52 -7.28
N TRP A 20 -15.44 8.44 -6.68
CA TRP A 20 -15.13 8.96 -5.34
C TRP A 20 -15.32 7.94 -4.22
N LEU A 21 -16.24 6.98 -4.37
CA LEU A 21 -16.41 5.89 -3.42
C LEU A 21 -15.19 4.97 -3.41
N LEU A 22 -14.66 4.61 -4.59
CA LEU A 22 -13.44 3.82 -4.72
C LEU A 22 -12.23 4.55 -4.11
N ILE A 23 -12.11 5.85 -4.35
CA ILE A 23 -11.07 6.68 -3.71
C ILE A 23 -11.21 6.65 -2.18
N GLY A 24 -12.42 6.82 -1.65
CA GLY A 24 -12.68 6.73 -0.21
C GLY A 24 -12.30 5.37 0.38
N PHE A 25 -12.67 4.29 -0.31
CA PHE A 25 -12.34 2.92 0.10
C PHE A 25 -10.84 2.68 0.17
N ALA A 26 -10.10 3.08 -0.87
CA ALA A 26 -8.64 2.99 -0.87
C ALA A 26 -8.01 3.84 0.25
N LEU A 27 -8.54 5.04 0.52
CA LEU A 27 -8.08 5.89 1.62
C LEU A 27 -8.31 5.23 2.99
N GLY A 28 -9.40 4.48 3.16
CA GLY A 28 -9.61 3.67 4.36
C GLY A 28 -8.52 2.63 4.54
N GLY A 29 -8.23 1.85 3.48
CA GLY A 29 -7.18 0.84 3.53
C GLY A 29 -5.79 1.41 3.74
N PHE A 30 -5.46 2.55 3.12
CA PHE A 30 -4.21 3.25 3.39
C PHE A 30 -4.13 3.76 4.82
N PHE A 31 -5.24 4.27 5.37
CA PHE A 31 -5.26 4.74 6.74
C PHE A 31 -4.95 3.61 7.73
N ASP A 32 -5.59 2.44 7.59
CA ASP A 32 -5.25 1.25 8.38
C ASP A 32 -3.80 0.80 8.16
N GLY A 33 -3.41 0.57 6.91
CA GLY A 33 -2.09 0.03 6.60
C GLY A 33 -0.95 0.93 7.06
N ILE A 34 -1.10 2.25 6.95
CA ILE A 34 -0.08 3.19 7.42
C ILE A 34 -0.15 3.33 8.94
N LEU A 35 -1.33 3.60 9.51
CA LEU A 35 -1.43 3.89 10.94
C LEU A 35 -1.20 2.65 11.79
N LEU A 36 -1.84 1.54 11.47
CA LEU A 36 -1.81 0.33 12.28
C LEU A 36 -0.61 -0.56 11.96
N HIS A 37 -0.27 -0.77 10.67
CA HIS A 37 0.81 -1.70 10.32
C HIS A 37 2.19 -1.04 10.36
N GLN A 38 2.30 0.25 10.03
CA GLN A 38 3.60 0.92 9.91
C GLN A 38 3.93 1.82 11.11
N ILE A 39 3.02 2.71 11.51
CA ILE A 39 3.28 3.70 12.58
C ILE A 39 3.14 3.07 13.96
N LEU A 40 1.98 2.49 14.25
CA LEU A 40 1.69 1.91 15.56
C LEU A 40 2.19 0.48 15.69
N GLN A 41 2.33 -0.22 14.55
CA GLN A 41 2.77 -1.62 14.47
C GLN A 41 1.95 -2.53 15.39
N TRP A 42 0.65 -2.25 15.55
CA TRP A 42 -0.23 -3.03 16.41
C TRP A 42 -0.57 -4.40 15.83
N HIS A 43 -0.52 -4.50 14.51
CA HIS A 43 -0.63 -5.73 13.74
C HIS A 43 -0.13 -5.54 12.31
N HIS A 44 0.24 -6.63 11.67
CA HIS A 44 0.36 -6.78 10.22
C HIS A 44 -0.84 -7.54 9.65
N LEU A 45 -1.03 -7.49 8.32
CA LEU A 45 -2.18 -8.08 7.63
C LEU A 45 -2.46 -9.55 7.98
N LEU A 46 -1.41 -10.34 8.26
CA LEU A 46 -1.54 -11.78 8.52
C LEU A 46 -1.13 -12.17 9.95
N SER A 47 -1.19 -11.24 10.90
CA SER A 47 -0.73 -11.48 12.29
C SER A 47 -1.52 -12.54 13.05
N GLY A 48 -2.77 -12.80 12.67
CA GLY A 48 -3.63 -13.81 13.27
C GLY A 48 -3.37 -15.23 12.75
N LEU A 49 -2.52 -15.40 11.73
CA LEU A 49 -2.13 -16.73 11.25
C LEU A 49 -1.05 -17.31 12.17
N ALA A 50 -1.30 -18.52 12.70
CA ALA A 50 -0.39 -19.20 13.64
C ALA A 50 0.81 -19.90 12.97
N ASP A 51 0.93 -19.84 11.64
CA ASP A 51 1.98 -20.52 10.89
C ASP A 51 3.37 -19.85 11.07
N SER A 52 4.43 -20.66 11.07
CA SER A 52 5.81 -20.17 11.20
C SER A 52 6.20 -19.15 10.12
N VAL A 53 5.60 -19.24 8.93
CA VAL A 53 5.76 -18.27 7.85
C VAL A 53 5.10 -16.92 8.18
N ALA A 54 3.93 -16.93 8.82
CA ALA A 54 3.26 -15.71 9.26
C ALA A 54 3.95 -15.07 10.46
N SER A 55 4.67 -15.83 11.29
CA SER A 55 5.53 -15.25 12.34
C SER A 55 6.79 -14.55 11.81
N ASN A 56 7.09 -14.67 10.52
CA ASN A 56 8.26 -14.04 9.89
C ASN A 56 7.95 -12.58 9.50
N LEU A 57 8.67 -11.64 10.12
CA LEU A 57 8.49 -10.20 9.91
C LEU A 57 8.65 -9.76 8.44
N PRO A 58 9.68 -10.21 7.68
CA PRO A 58 9.75 -9.95 6.24
C PRO A 58 8.52 -10.40 5.44
N PHE A 59 7.96 -11.58 5.76
CA PHE A 59 6.75 -12.06 5.10
C PHE A 59 5.54 -11.17 5.43
N GLN A 60 5.39 -10.76 6.70
CA GLN A 60 4.33 -9.86 7.12
C GLN A 60 4.37 -8.52 6.38
N VAL A 61 5.55 -7.93 6.20
CA VAL A 61 5.67 -6.68 5.44
C VAL A 61 5.54 -6.85 3.95
N LEU A 62 5.92 -7.99 3.39
CA LEU A 62 5.54 -8.31 2.01
C LEU A 62 4.00 -8.32 1.89
N ALA A 63 3.30 -8.99 2.79
CA ALA A 63 1.85 -9.06 2.80
C ALA A 63 1.22 -7.67 2.94
N ASP A 64 1.73 -6.83 3.86
CA ASP A 64 1.31 -5.43 3.98
C ASP A 64 1.56 -4.64 2.71
N GLY A 65 2.72 -4.81 2.07
CA GLY A 65 3.06 -4.15 0.81
C GLY A 65 2.11 -4.54 -0.32
N LEU A 66 1.74 -5.82 -0.42
CA LEU A 66 0.76 -6.30 -1.38
C LEU A 66 -0.65 -5.75 -1.09
N PHE A 67 -1.02 -5.62 0.17
CA PHE A 67 -2.25 -4.96 0.57
C PHE A 67 -2.28 -3.48 0.14
N HIS A 68 -1.20 -2.74 0.39
CA HIS A 68 -1.09 -1.34 -0.08
C HIS A 68 -1.12 -1.26 -1.61
N LEU A 69 -0.49 -2.21 -2.32
CA LEU A 69 -0.55 -2.29 -3.77
C LEU A 69 -1.99 -2.48 -4.28
N LEU A 70 -2.78 -3.33 -3.62
CA LEU A 70 -4.19 -3.48 -3.92
C LEU A 70 -4.95 -2.16 -3.73
N MET A 71 -4.68 -1.42 -2.65
CA MET A 71 -5.27 -0.10 -2.43
C MET A 71 -4.88 0.91 -3.52
N TYR A 72 -3.66 0.85 -4.06
CA TYR A 72 -3.27 1.66 -5.23
C TYR A 72 -4.09 1.32 -6.46
N VAL A 73 -4.28 0.04 -6.76
CA VAL A 73 -5.09 -0.39 -7.90
C VAL A 73 -6.51 0.15 -7.76
N ILE A 74 -7.13 0.03 -6.58
CA ILE A 74 -8.48 0.57 -6.33
C ILE A 74 -8.52 2.08 -6.51
N ALA A 75 -7.53 2.81 -5.98
CA ALA A 75 -7.44 4.27 -6.12
C ALA A 75 -7.27 4.69 -7.60
N VAL A 76 -6.44 3.99 -8.37
CA VAL A 76 -6.23 4.24 -9.81
C VAL A 76 -7.50 3.97 -10.59
N LEU A 77 -8.21 2.87 -10.32
CA LEU A 77 -9.52 2.58 -10.92
C LEU A 77 -10.52 3.71 -10.63
N GLY A 78 -10.60 4.17 -9.39
CA GLY A 78 -11.41 5.33 -8.99
C GLY A 78 -11.02 6.60 -9.75
N GLY A 79 -9.72 6.88 -9.87
CA GLY A 79 -9.18 8.01 -10.62
C GLY A 79 -9.51 7.94 -12.11
N MET A 80 -9.37 6.78 -12.75
CA MET A 80 -9.72 6.58 -14.17
C MET A 80 -11.20 6.80 -14.42
N VAL A 81 -12.09 6.33 -13.53
CA VAL A 81 -13.52 6.64 -13.59
C VAL A 81 -13.72 8.15 -13.56
N LEU A 82 -13.10 8.86 -12.62
CA LEU A 82 -13.22 10.32 -12.51
C LEU A 82 -12.68 11.07 -13.74
N LEU A 83 -11.55 10.63 -14.31
CA LEU A 83 -10.96 11.22 -15.52
C LEU A 83 -11.84 10.99 -16.75
N GLY A 84 -12.46 9.81 -16.88
CA GLY A 84 -13.36 9.47 -17.98
C GLY A 84 -14.63 10.32 -18.04
N TYR A 85 -15.04 10.92 -16.91
CA TYR A 85 -16.21 11.81 -16.82
C TYR A 85 -15.85 13.29 -16.63
N ARG A 86 -14.57 13.67 -16.82
CA ARG A 86 -14.03 15.01 -16.54
C ARG A 86 -14.43 16.10 -17.55
N SER A 87 -14.93 15.74 -18.74
CA SER A 87 -15.21 16.69 -19.83
C SER A 87 -16.59 17.36 -19.77
N LEU A 88 -17.40 17.08 -18.74
CA LEU A 88 -18.80 17.54 -18.67
C LEU A 88 -18.98 18.45 -17.46
N GLN A 89 -19.35 19.70 -17.75
CA GLN A 89 -19.44 20.85 -16.85
C GLN A 89 -20.05 20.55 -15.48
N GLU A 90 -19.31 20.95 -14.43
CA GLU A 90 -19.79 21.61 -13.21
C GLU A 90 -21.23 21.31 -12.76
N ASN A 91 -21.54 20.05 -12.42
CA ASN A 91 -22.63 19.73 -11.51
C ASN A 91 -22.11 18.83 -10.40
N SER A 92 -21.33 19.49 -9.58
CA SER A 92 -20.91 19.21 -8.23
C SER A 92 -21.96 18.50 -7.37
N GLY A 93 -21.87 17.18 -7.31
CA GLY A 93 -22.32 16.43 -6.14
C GLY A 93 -21.34 16.61 -4.98
N SER A 94 -21.80 16.35 -3.76
CA SER A 94 -20.93 16.29 -2.58
C SER A 94 -19.86 15.22 -2.80
N VAL A 95 -18.60 15.61 -3.02
CA VAL A 95 -17.45 14.68 -3.11
C VAL A 95 -17.24 13.96 -1.79
N LEU A 96 -17.49 14.66 -0.68
CA LEU A 96 -17.26 14.17 0.67
C LEU A 96 -18.18 12.99 1.00
N ARG A 97 -19.43 13.00 0.54
CA ARG A 97 -20.39 11.91 0.77
C ARG A 97 -19.87 10.54 0.29
N PRO A 98 -19.61 10.30 -1.02
CA PRO A 98 -19.11 9.02 -1.50
C PRO A 98 -17.73 8.66 -0.92
N VAL A 99 -16.85 9.64 -0.67
CA VAL A 99 -15.54 9.38 -0.03
C VAL A 99 -15.73 8.81 1.38
N LEU A 100 -16.57 9.43 2.22
CA LEU A 100 -16.85 8.94 3.57
C LEU A 100 -17.53 7.57 3.57
N LEU A 101 -18.45 7.34 2.63
CA LEU A 101 -19.08 6.03 2.45
C LEU A 101 -18.07 4.95 2.07
N GLY A 102 -17.15 5.25 1.14
CA GLY A 102 -16.07 4.34 0.76
C GLY A 102 -15.12 4.06 1.92
N PHE A 103 -14.68 5.11 2.62
CA PHE A 103 -13.77 5.01 3.76
C PHE A 103 -14.35 4.12 4.87
N GLY A 104 -15.60 4.35 5.24
CA GLY A 104 -16.25 3.51 6.25
C GLY A 104 -16.54 2.09 5.75
N ALA A 105 -16.86 1.92 4.46
CA ALA A 105 -17.07 0.60 3.88
C ALA A 105 -15.83 -0.30 3.93
N TRP A 106 -14.62 0.26 3.77
CA TRP A 106 -13.37 -0.48 4.00
C TRP A 106 -13.31 -1.03 5.43
N HIS A 107 -13.47 -0.17 6.44
CA HIS A 107 -13.36 -0.59 7.85
C HIS A 107 -14.45 -1.58 8.27
N VAL A 108 -15.66 -1.48 7.69
CA VAL A 108 -16.72 -2.48 7.90
C VAL A 108 -16.33 -3.82 7.28
N LEU A 109 -15.81 -3.79 6.04
CA LEU A 109 -15.37 -5.00 5.36
C LEU A 109 -14.24 -5.68 6.14
N ASP A 110 -13.24 -4.91 6.57
CA ASP A 110 -12.09 -5.40 7.30
C ASP A 110 -12.46 -5.97 8.68
N ALA A 111 -13.26 -5.22 9.46
CA ALA A 111 -13.73 -5.72 10.75
C ALA A 111 -14.55 -7.02 10.62
N PHE A 112 -15.45 -7.09 9.65
CA PHE A 112 -16.30 -8.28 9.50
C PHE A 112 -15.54 -9.45 8.89
N ILE A 113 -14.86 -9.23 7.77
CA ILE A 113 -14.21 -10.30 7.02
C ILE A 113 -12.85 -10.64 7.62
N SER A 114 -11.93 -9.69 7.75
CA SER A 114 -10.57 -9.95 8.20
C SER A 114 -10.51 -10.30 9.68
N HIS A 115 -11.17 -9.53 10.55
CA HIS A 115 -11.06 -9.73 12.00
C HIS A 115 -11.93 -10.85 12.54
N TRP A 116 -13.18 -10.96 12.08
CA TRP A 116 -14.17 -11.83 12.72
C TRP A 116 -14.42 -13.13 11.96
N VAL A 117 -14.52 -13.08 10.63
CA VAL A 117 -14.75 -14.28 9.81
C VAL A 117 -13.45 -15.05 9.59
N LEU A 118 -12.41 -14.37 9.10
CA LEU A 118 -11.13 -14.99 8.74
C LEU A 118 -10.15 -15.02 9.92
N GLY A 119 -10.25 -14.06 10.84
CA GLY A 119 -9.33 -13.95 11.98
C GLY A 119 -7.88 -13.74 11.58
N ILE A 120 -7.61 -13.15 10.40
CA ILE A 120 -6.26 -13.00 9.87
C ILE A 120 -5.44 -11.90 10.58
N HIS A 121 -6.11 -11.00 11.29
CA HIS A 121 -5.53 -10.04 12.24
C HIS A 121 -6.66 -9.48 13.13
N ARG A 122 -6.32 -8.71 14.15
CA ARG A 122 -7.23 -7.91 14.99
C ARG A 122 -6.64 -6.52 15.14
N ILE A 123 -7.43 -5.51 15.49
CA ILE A 123 -6.94 -4.13 15.60
C ILE A 123 -5.72 -4.00 16.51
N LYS A 124 -5.75 -4.69 17.66
CA LYS A 124 -4.64 -4.70 18.61
C LYS A 124 -4.44 -6.10 19.17
N MET A 125 -3.49 -6.83 18.59
CA MET A 125 -3.25 -8.25 18.86
C MET A 125 -2.92 -8.51 20.34
N GLU A 126 -2.03 -7.70 20.91
CA GLU A 126 -1.51 -7.86 22.27
C GLU A 126 -2.45 -7.33 23.37
N SER A 127 -3.68 -6.94 23.04
CA SER A 127 -4.61 -6.46 24.05
C SER A 127 -5.24 -7.62 24.81
N GLU A 128 -5.45 -7.46 26.12
CA GLU A 128 -6.25 -8.41 26.92
C GLU A 128 -7.71 -8.53 26.45
N MET A 129 -8.24 -7.51 25.78
CA MET A 129 -9.59 -7.49 25.21
C MET A 129 -9.59 -6.99 23.75
N PRO A 130 -9.12 -7.80 22.78
CA PRO A 130 -9.00 -7.37 21.38
C PRO A 130 -10.34 -6.92 20.76
N ILE A 131 -11.45 -7.55 21.17
CA ILE A 131 -12.80 -7.22 20.67
C ILE A 131 -13.21 -5.78 20.98
N VAL A 132 -12.75 -5.20 22.09
CA VAL A 132 -13.07 -3.80 22.45
C VAL A 132 -12.43 -2.84 21.44
N TRP A 133 -11.19 -3.13 21.04
CA TRP A 133 -10.47 -2.33 20.04
C TRP A 133 -11.11 -2.45 18.66
N ASP A 134 -11.51 -3.65 18.25
CA ASP A 134 -12.24 -3.86 17.01
C ASP A 134 -13.56 -3.07 16.95
N LEU A 135 -14.34 -3.09 18.04
CA LEU A 135 -15.60 -2.36 18.11
C LEU A 135 -15.38 -0.85 18.10
N LEU A 136 -14.39 -0.35 18.84
CA LEU A 136 -14.04 1.07 18.84
C LEU A 136 -13.61 1.53 17.45
N TRP A 137 -12.73 0.76 16.79
CA TRP A 137 -12.25 1.08 15.45
C TRP A 137 -13.39 1.06 14.42
N LEU A 138 -14.23 0.02 14.46
CA LEU A 138 -15.41 -0.09 13.59
C LEU A 138 -16.38 1.08 13.81
N VAL A 139 -16.65 1.47 15.05
CA VAL A 139 -17.57 2.59 15.34
C VAL A 139 -16.99 3.91 14.84
N VAL A 140 -15.72 4.20 15.16
CA VAL A 140 -15.09 5.50 14.88
C VAL A 140 -14.75 5.68 13.40
N PHE A 141 -14.25 4.64 12.73
CA PHE A 141 -13.74 4.73 11.35
C PHE A 141 -14.61 4.01 10.32
N GLY A 142 -15.47 3.08 10.74
CA GLY A 142 -16.46 2.43 9.88
C GLY A 142 -17.81 3.13 9.90
N ILE A 143 -18.51 3.05 11.04
CA ILE A 143 -19.90 3.46 11.18
C ILE A 143 -20.05 4.99 11.15
N ALA A 144 -19.25 5.72 11.94
CA ALA A 144 -19.39 7.17 12.03
C ALA A 144 -19.17 7.88 10.67
N PRO A 145 -18.15 7.54 9.86
CA PRO A 145 -18.01 8.13 8.52
C PRO A 145 -19.18 7.79 7.60
N ILE A 146 -19.71 6.57 7.65
CA ILE A 146 -20.90 6.19 6.88
C ILE A 146 -22.09 7.05 7.29
N VAL A 147 -22.39 7.15 8.59
CA VAL A 147 -23.51 7.95 9.10
C VAL A 147 -23.37 9.41 8.70
N ILE A 148 -22.19 10.02 8.90
CA ILE A 148 -21.91 11.40 8.50
C ILE A 148 -22.11 11.55 7.00
N GLY A 149 -21.57 10.64 6.18
CA GLY A 149 -21.74 10.63 4.73
C GLY A 149 -23.21 10.53 4.30
N LEU A 150 -24.01 9.71 4.98
CA LEU A 150 -25.45 9.56 4.73
C LEU A 150 -26.26 10.81 5.10
N MET A 151 -25.83 11.57 6.11
CA MET A 151 -26.44 12.84 6.51
C MET A 151 -26.13 14.00 5.54
N LEU A 152 -25.04 13.92 4.77
CA LEU A 152 -24.68 14.95 3.78
C LEU A 152 -25.68 14.98 2.60
N PRO A 153 -26.06 16.15 2.08
CA PRO A 153 -26.95 16.24 0.92
C PRO A 153 -26.42 15.50 -0.33
N LYS A 154 -27.32 14.89 -1.11
CA LYS A 154 -26.98 14.21 -2.38
C LYS A 154 -26.55 15.17 -3.51
N GLY A 155 -26.85 16.48 -3.37
CA GLY A 155 -26.43 17.53 -4.29
C GLY A 155 -25.89 18.72 -3.51
N GLY A 156 -24.71 19.22 -3.86
CA GLY A 156 -24.05 20.32 -3.17
C GLY A 156 -22.75 20.73 -3.85
N ARG A 157 -22.56 22.04 -4.05
CA ARG A 157 -21.35 22.58 -4.68
C ARG A 157 -20.12 22.18 -3.84
N PRO A 158 -19.02 21.72 -4.44
CA PRO A 158 -17.86 21.29 -3.72
C PRO A 158 -17.23 22.57 -3.18
N SER A 159 -16.60 22.55 -2.00
CA SER A 159 -15.64 23.62 -1.75
C SER A 159 -14.57 23.51 -2.84
N ARG A 160 -14.32 24.61 -3.56
CA ARG A 160 -13.40 24.69 -4.69
C ARG A 160 -12.02 24.22 -4.22
N GLY A 161 -11.68 22.94 -4.43
CA GLY A 161 -10.40 22.36 -3.98
C GLY A 161 -10.45 20.96 -3.36
N SER A 162 -11.59 20.52 -2.79
CA SER A 162 -11.65 19.26 -2.02
C SER A 162 -11.20 18.02 -2.82
N GLY A 163 -11.65 17.87 -4.08
CA GLY A 163 -11.24 16.75 -4.92
C GLY A 163 -9.76 16.78 -5.33
N ARG A 164 -9.16 17.97 -5.44
CA ARG A 164 -7.72 18.12 -5.71
C ARG A 164 -6.92 17.76 -4.46
N VAL A 165 -7.34 18.22 -3.29
CA VAL A 165 -6.70 17.89 -2.00
C VAL A 165 -6.74 16.39 -1.75
N ILE A 166 -7.89 15.73 -1.91
CA ILE A 166 -8.02 14.28 -1.70
C ILE A 166 -7.15 13.50 -2.70
N LEU A 167 -7.17 13.88 -3.98
CA LEU A 167 -6.32 13.25 -4.98
C LEU A 167 -4.82 13.46 -4.66
N THR A 168 -4.43 14.67 -4.27
CA THR A 168 -3.06 14.98 -3.86
C THR A 168 -2.66 14.18 -2.62
N LEU A 169 -3.51 14.07 -1.60
CA LEU A 169 -3.24 13.25 -0.41
C LEU A 169 -3.12 11.77 -0.77
N THR A 170 -3.95 11.26 -1.69
CA THR A 170 -3.87 9.88 -2.19
C THR A 170 -2.53 9.64 -2.90
N VAL A 171 -2.11 10.57 -3.76
CA VAL A 171 -0.82 10.51 -4.46
C VAL A 171 0.35 10.70 -3.48
N LEU A 172 0.22 11.55 -2.46
CA LEU A 172 1.27 11.73 -1.45
C LEU A 172 1.40 10.51 -0.54
N ALA A 173 0.30 9.85 -0.15
CA ALA A 173 0.34 8.55 0.50
C ALA A 173 1.00 7.49 -0.41
N ALA A 174 0.73 7.58 -1.74
CA ALA A 174 1.42 6.80 -2.77
C ALA A 174 2.94 6.93 -2.76
N LEU A 175 3.40 8.17 -2.65
CA LEU A 175 4.81 8.48 -2.64
C LEU A 175 5.44 8.19 -1.27
N ALA A 176 4.74 8.44 -0.16
CA ALA A 176 5.29 8.27 1.19
C ALA A 176 5.57 6.80 1.53
N THR A 177 4.65 5.90 1.19
CA THR A 177 4.85 4.44 1.38
C THR A 177 5.92 3.86 0.46
N SER A 178 6.26 4.53 -0.64
CA SER A 178 7.36 4.17 -1.53
C SER A 178 8.67 4.94 -1.25
N ALA A 179 8.65 5.97 -0.39
CA ALA A 179 9.78 6.86 -0.13
C ALA A 179 10.59 6.53 1.14
N GLY A 180 10.11 5.65 2.01
CA GLY A 180 10.90 5.15 3.16
C GLY A 180 12.32 4.69 2.76
N PRO A 181 12.49 3.96 1.64
CA PRO A 181 13.79 3.59 1.10
C PRO A 181 14.57 4.70 0.40
N LEU A 182 13.92 5.77 -0.08
CA LEU A 182 14.56 6.84 -0.85
C LEU A 182 15.40 7.80 0.00
N LEU A 183 15.18 7.82 1.32
CA LEU A 183 15.86 8.74 2.24
C LEU A 183 17.11 8.14 2.89
N GLN A 184 17.35 6.84 2.71
CA GLN A 184 18.60 6.20 3.09
C GLN A 184 19.37 5.87 1.81
N GLY A 185 20.21 6.81 1.37
CA GLY A 185 21.25 6.48 0.41
C GLY A 185 22.19 5.48 1.07
N SER A 186 22.01 4.19 0.80
CA SER A 186 22.96 3.18 1.25
C SER A 186 24.05 3.05 0.18
N ASP A 187 25.30 3.31 0.56
CA ASP A 187 26.51 3.03 -0.25
C ASP A 187 26.74 1.51 -0.45
N GLN A 188 25.69 0.70 -0.33
CA GLN A 188 25.72 -0.75 -0.26
C GLN A 188 24.67 -1.35 -1.19
N THR A 189 25.09 -2.39 -1.91
CA THR A 189 24.28 -3.14 -2.86
C THR A 189 24.05 -4.55 -2.32
N ILE A 190 22.80 -5.00 -2.33
CA ILE A 190 22.42 -6.37 -1.97
C ILE A 190 22.38 -7.20 -3.25
N VAL A 191 23.10 -8.31 -3.24
CA VAL A 191 23.20 -9.25 -4.34
C VAL A 191 22.67 -10.60 -3.86
N VAL A 192 21.69 -11.15 -4.58
CA VAL A 192 21.16 -12.50 -4.31
C VAL A 192 21.58 -13.40 -5.46
N PHE A 193 22.35 -14.44 -5.17
CA PHE A 193 22.78 -15.42 -6.16
C PHE A 193 21.78 -16.58 -6.27
N ARG A 194 21.80 -17.25 -7.43
CA ARG A 194 20.99 -18.45 -7.65
C ARG A 194 21.37 -19.57 -6.67
N PRO A 195 20.40 -20.39 -6.21
CA PRO A 195 20.69 -21.52 -5.34
C PRO A 195 21.73 -22.48 -5.95
N GLY A 196 22.65 -22.98 -5.11
CA GLY A 196 23.67 -23.95 -5.51
C GLY A 196 24.87 -23.37 -6.28
N LYS A 197 25.03 -22.04 -6.33
CA LYS A 197 26.25 -21.43 -6.88
C LYS A 197 27.39 -21.47 -5.86
N ASP A 198 28.58 -21.83 -6.31
CA ASP A 198 29.76 -21.95 -5.46
C ASP A 198 30.25 -20.59 -4.95
N GLN A 199 30.57 -20.50 -3.64
CA GLN A 199 31.03 -19.26 -3.01
C GLN A 199 32.28 -18.64 -3.65
N PRO A 200 33.30 -19.41 -4.09
CA PRO A 200 34.42 -18.87 -4.85
C PRO A 200 33.99 -18.18 -6.17
N GLU A 201 33.02 -18.75 -6.89
CA GLU A 201 32.50 -18.14 -8.12
C GLU A 201 31.72 -16.86 -7.83
N MET A 202 30.95 -16.85 -6.72
CA MET A 202 30.23 -15.65 -6.27
C MET A 202 31.21 -14.53 -5.91
N MET A 203 32.29 -14.85 -5.19
CA MET A 203 33.34 -13.89 -4.87
C MET A 203 34.04 -13.35 -6.12
N GLN A 204 34.36 -14.23 -7.08
CA GLN A 204 34.95 -13.80 -8.35
C GLN A 204 34.02 -12.87 -9.13
N ALA A 205 32.71 -13.14 -9.14
CA ALA A 205 31.71 -12.29 -9.78
C ALA A 205 31.64 -10.90 -9.13
N VAL A 206 31.70 -10.82 -7.80
CA VAL A 206 31.71 -9.55 -7.06
C VAL A 206 32.97 -8.74 -7.34
N MET A 207 34.15 -9.38 -7.32
CA MET A 207 35.41 -8.71 -7.67
C MET A 207 35.43 -8.24 -9.13
N ALA A 208 34.92 -9.05 -10.07
CA ALA A 208 34.80 -8.68 -11.47
C ALA A 208 33.83 -7.52 -11.70
N ALA A 209 32.83 -7.36 -10.82
CA ALA A 209 31.92 -6.22 -10.80
C ALA A 209 32.54 -4.95 -10.19
N GLY A 210 33.76 -5.04 -9.66
CA GLY A 210 34.49 -3.92 -9.05
C GLY A 210 34.00 -3.57 -7.64
N ALA A 211 33.30 -4.48 -6.96
CA ALA A 211 32.78 -4.27 -5.61
C ALA A 211 33.50 -5.14 -4.57
N SER A 212 33.42 -4.76 -3.30
CA SER A 212 33.93 -5.55 -2.19
C SER A 212 32.80 -6.08 -1.32
N VAL A 213 32.96 -7.28 -0.76
CA VAL A 213 31.96 -7.89 0.11
C VAL A 213 32.07 -7.28 1.51
N LYS A 214 30.94 -6.80 2.03
CA LYS A 214 30.80 -6.31 3.41
C LYS A 214 30.26 -7.38 4.33
N GLN A 215 29.24 -8.10 3.88
CA GLN A 215 28.56 -9.09 4.71
C GLN A 215 27.92 -10.17 3.85
N THR A 216 27.88 -11.39 4.36
CA THR A 216 27.10 -12.49 3.80
C THR A 216 26.06 -12.94 4.79
N ASP A 217 24.96 -13.49 4.31
CA ASP A 217 23.95 -14.11 5.16
C ASP A 217 24.28 -15.56 5.54
N ALA A 218 23.49 -16.14 6.43
CA ALA A 218 23.68 -17.52 6.90
C ALA A 218 23.41 -18.57 5.82
N THR A 219 22.62 -18.26 4.79
CA THR A 219 22.36 -19.18 3.67
C THR A 219 23.48 -19.17 2.63
N GLY A 220 24.35 -18.17 2.67
CA GLY A 220 25.46 -17.98 1.74
C GLY A 220 25.03 -17.46 0.36
N MET A 221 23.74 -17.14 0.16
CA MET A 221 23.19 -16.69 -1.13
C MET A 221 23.01 -15.17 -1.21
N ILE A 222 22.89 -14.49 -0.06
CA ILE A 222 22.62 -13.05 0.03
C ILE A 222 23.88 -12.33 0.50
N TRP A 223 24.43 -11.51 -0.38
CA TRP A 223 25.70 -10.81 -0.17
C TRP A 223 25.45 -9.32 -0.20
N VAL A 224 25.98 -8.60 0.77
CA VAL A 224 26.03 -7.14 0.80
C VAL A 224 27.41 -6.72 0.35
N VAL A 225 27.45 -5.92 -0.71
CA VAL A 225 28.67 -5.42 -1.33
C VAL A 225 28.64 -3.89 -1.36
N ASP A 226 29.77 -3.25 -1.63
CA ASP A 226 29.82 -1.80 -1.90
C ASP A 226 28.93 -1.38 -3.08
N GLU A 227 28.77 -0.08 -3.31
CA GLU A 227 28.07 0.45 -4.48
C GLU A 227 28.60 -0.18 -5.78
N VAL A 228 27.66 -0.67 -6.61
CA VAL A 228 27.98 -1.34 -7.88
C VAL A 228 27.58 -0.46 -9.05
N SER A 229 28.54 -0.13 -9.91
CA SER A 229 28.28 0.60 -11.16
C SER A 229 27.32 -0.16 -12.09
N TRP A 230 26.72 0.55 -13.06
CA TRP A 230 25.86 -0.10 -14.07
C TRP A 230 26.54 -1.28 -14.80
N ARG A 231 27.83 -1.17 -15.10
CA ARG A 231 28.61 -2.27 -15.71
C ARG A 231 28.83 -3.43 -14.75
N GLY A 232 29.04 -3.13 -13.46
CA GLY A 232 29.17 -4.15 -12.42
C GLY A 232 27.89 -4.95 -12.23
N MET A 233 26.73 -4.30 -12.27
CA MET A 233 25.43 -4.98 -12.19
C MET A 233 25.22 -6.00 -13.30
N VAL A 234 25.50 -5.59 -14.54
CA VAL A 234 25.40 -6.48 -15.71
C VAL A 234 26.34 -7.68 -15.54
N THR A 235 27.53 -7.44 -14.97
CA THR A 235 28.51 -8.49 -14.68
C THR A 235 27.98 -9.47 -13.62
N LEU A 236 27.37 -8.98 -12.54
CA LEU A 236 26.77 -9.81 -11.50
C LEU A 236 25.63 -10.68 -12.05
N HIS A 237 24.69 -10.11 -12.82
CA HIS A 237 23.59 -10.86 -13.43
C HIS A 237 24.07 -11.94 -14.40
N ARG A 238 25.08 -11.63 -15.25
CA ARG A 238 25.69 -12.60 -16.15
C ARG A 238 26.36 -13.76 -15.40
N ASN A 239 26.82 -13.50 -14.18
CA ASN A 239 27.45 -14.51 -13.33
C ASN A 239 26.46 -15.18 -12.37
N GLY A 240 25.15 -15.05 -12.59
CA GLY A 240 24.13 -15.80 -11.85
C GLY A 240 23.61 -15.11 -10.59
N ALA A 241 23.80 -13.79 -10.46
CA ALA A 241 22.98 -13.00 -9.55
C ALA A 241 21.54 -12.94 -10.08
N LEU A 242 20.59 -13.35 -9.26
CA LEU A 242 19.15 -13.24 -9.52
C LEU A 242 18.66 -11.82 -9.24
N LEU A 243 19.25 -11.16 -8.25
CA LEU A 243 18.90 -9.80 -7.85
C LEU A 243 20.17 -9.01 -7.53
N VAL A 244 20.21 -7.78 -8.02
CA VAL A 244 21.22 -6.76 -7.67
C VAL A 244 20.47 -5.50 -7.33
N SER A 245 20.46 -5.10 -6.06
CA SER A 245 19.69 -3.96 -5.59
C SER A 245 20.41 -2.65 -5.87
N SER A 246 20.37 -2.18 -7.11
CA SER A 246 21.03 -0.93 -7.52
C SER A 246 20.18 0.32 -7.40
N THR A 247 18.98 0.17 -6.82
CA THR A 247 18.04 1.25 -6.63
C THR A 247 17.65 1.26 -5.16
N PRO A 248 17.56 2.44 -4.52
CA PRO A 248 17.05 2.56 -3.15
C PRO A 248 15.70 1.83 -2.98
N VAL A 249 14.90 1.77 -4.05
CA VAL A 249 13.59 1.11 -4.13
C VAL A 249 13.64 -0.42 -3.91
N LEU A 250 14.72 -1.10 -4.29
CA LEU A 250 14.86 -2.57 -4.11
C LEU A 250 15.84 -2.92 -2.97
N ALA A 251 16.81 -2.05 -2.69
CA ALA A 251 17.77 -2.24 -1.60
C ALA A 251 17.11 -2.07 -0.22
N GLY A 252 16.19 -1.11 -0.08
CA GLY A 252 15.46 -0.91 1.17
C GLY A 252 14.54 -2.08 1.54
N CYS A 253 14.01 -2.80 0.55
CA CYS A 253 13.16 -3.98 0.80
C CYS A 253 13.93 -5.17 1.39
N LEU A 254 15.26 -5.23 1.20
CA LEU A 254 16.12 -6.31 1.71
C LEU A 254 16.95 -5.88 2.94
N GLY A 255 17.27 -4.58 3.07
CA GLY A 255 17.98 -4.02 4.23
C GLY A 255 17.17 -4.05 5.54
N TRP A 256 15.84 -4.10 5.44
CA TRP A 256 14.96 -4.18 6.61
C TRP A 256 14.95 -5.55 7.32
N THR A 257 15.59 -6.57 6.72
CA THR A 257 15.74 -7.90 7.33
C THR A 257 16.85 -7.97 8.41
N ARG A 258 17.47 -6.83 8.78
CA ARG A 258 18.66 -6.78 9.64
C ARG A 258 18.59 -5.85 10.86
N ALA A 259 17.40 -5.53 11.36
CA ALA A 259 17.24 -4.99 12.72
C ALA A 259 16.54 -6.03 13.60
#